data_AF-A0A1F3YBW4-F1
#
_entry.id   AF-A0A1F3YBW4-F1
#
_cell.length_a   1.000
_cell.length_b   1.000
_cell.length_c   1.000
_cell.angle_alpha   90.00
_cell.angle_beta   90.00
_cell.angle_gamma   90.00
#
_symmetry.space_group_name_H-M   'P 1'
#
loop_
_entity.id
_entity.type
_entity.pdbx_description
1 polymer ?
#
loop_
_entity_poly.entity_id
_entity_poly.type
_entity_poly.pdbx_seq_one_letter_code
_entity_poly.pdbx_strand_id
1 'polypeptide(L)'
;MSTEPQDKAGAKPRARISWLSWFVLVVLVGIVGAVVLPSYGDYLHRSQMSEAVALLGAARAPFTEYRAARKKWPESAGPVLGSTSGRYTQSVAITSGAGGTGAIELTATLRTEGVDRRVAGKSVRMFSTDSGKTWSCRAGTAPQNALPLDCRAD
;
A
#
# COMPACT_ATOMS: atom_id res chain seq x y z
N MET A 1 63.33 49.87 24.69
CA MET A 1 61.91 50.08 25.02
C MET A 1 61.12 49.42 23.90
N SER A 2 60.77 48.15 24.11
CA SER A 2 60.28 47.22 23.09
C SER A 2 58.86 47.57 22.64
N THR A 3 58.62 47.48 21.34
CA THR A 3 57.30 47.56 20.71
C THR A 3 56.54 46.26 20.95
N GLU A 4 55.43 46.34 21.69
CA GLU A 4 54.50 45.23 21.89
C GLU A 4 53.58 45.08 20.65
N PRO A 5 53.38 43.88 20.09
CA PRO A 5 52.53 43.68 18.93
C PRO A 5 51.05 43.66 19.35
N GLN A 6 50.23 44.47 18.67
CA GLN A 6 48.78 44.49 18.85
C GLN A 6 48.15 43.21 18.28
N ASP A 7 47.65 42.35 19.17
CA ASP A 7 46.93 41.13 18.86
C ASP A 7 45.56 41.46 18.23
N LYS A 8 45.37 41.12 16.95
CA LYS A 8 44.12 41.36 16.23
C LYS A 8 43.15 40.23 16.51
N ALA A 9 42.30 40.40 17.53
CA ALA A 9 41.16 39.53 17.79
C ALA A 9 40.21 39.51 16.56
N GLY A 10 40.25 38.42 15.80
CA GLY A 10 39.35 38.16 14.67
C GLY A 10 37.92 37.93 15.15
N ALA A 11 37.09 38.97 15.10
CA ALA A 11 35.67 38.88 15.38
C ALA A 11 34.99 37.97 14.36
N LYS A 12 34.50 36.79 14.79
CA LYS A 12 33.65 35.93 13.96
C LYS A 12 32.33 36.66 13.68
N PRO A 13 31.95 36.89 12.41
CA PRO A 13 30.70 37.57 12.08
C PRO A 13 29.53 36.71 12.58
N ARG A 14 28.75 37.26 13.52
CA ARG A 14 27.49 36.66 13.94
C ARG A 14 26.48 36.91 12.82
N ALA A 15 26.20 35.88 12.03
CA ALA A 15 25.16 35.92 11.02
C ALA A 15 23.81 36.20 11.70
N ARG A 16 23.35 37.45 11.63
CA ARG A 16 22.00 37.84 12.05
C ARG A 16 21.07 37.48 10.91
N ILE A 17 20.34 36.37 11.04
CA ILE A 17 19.35 35.98 10.04
C ILE A 17 18.29 37.07 9.98
N SER A 18 18.19 37.72 8.82
CA SER A 18 17.21 38.79 8.59
C SER A 18 15.80 38.21 8.49
N TRP A 19 14.80 38.98 8.93
CA TRP A 19 13.38 38.63 8.77
C TRP A 19 13.02 38.42 7.29
N LEU A 20 13.69 39.14 6.39
CA LEU A 20 13.54 38.96 4.94
C LEU A 20 14.05 37.59 4.49
N SER A 21 15.17 37.13 5.06
CA SER A 21 15.72 35.79 4.77
C SER A 21 14.77 34.69 5.25
N TRP A 22 14.13 34.86 6.41
CA TRP A 22 13.08 33.94 6.88
C TRP A 22 11.84 33.96 5.98
N PHE A 23 11.38 35.13 5.56
CA PHE A 23 10.20 35.26 4.71
C PHE A 23 10.40 34.54 3.36
N VAL A 24 11.54 34.76 2.72
CA VAL A 24 11.88 34.10 1.45
C VAL A 24 11.94 32.57 1.61
N LEU A 25 12.50 32.08 2.72
CA LEU A 25 12.54 30.64 3.01
C LEU A 25 11.13 30.04 3.16
N VAL A 26 10.24 30.68 3.91
CA VAL A 26 8.87 30.20 4.11
C VAL A 26 8.10 30.15 2.79
N VAL A 27 8.23 31.19 1.96
CA VAL A 27 7.57 31.23 0.64
C VAL A 27 8.08 30.10 -0.27
N LEU A 28 9.39 29.86 -0.30
CA LEU A 28 9.98 28.79 -1.11
C LEU A 28 9.47 27.41 -0.68
N VAL A 29 9.50 27.12 0.63
CA VAL A 29 9.00 25.85 1.18
C VAL A 29 7.51 25.68 0.91
N GLY A 30 6.72 26.77 0.96
CA GLY A 30 5.30 26.76 0.61
C GLY A 30 5.05 26.35 -0.85
N ILE A 31 5.79 26.92 -1.80
CA ILE A 31 5.66 26.59 -3.24
C ILE A 31 6.03 25.12 -3.49
N VAL A 32 7.15 24.66 -2.92
CA VAL A 32 7.57 23.25 -3.05
C VAL A 32 6.54 22.32 -2.43
N GLY A 33 6.05 22.62 -1.23
CA GLY A 33 5.03 21.82 -0.55
C GLY A 33 3.75 21.65 -1.37
N ALA A 34 3.29 22.69 -2.04
CA ALA A 34 2.06 22.67 -2.83
C ALA A 34 2.10 21.65 -3.99
N VAL A 35 3.25 21.43 -4.62
CA VAL A 35 3.39 20.48 -5.73
C VAL A 35 3.61 19.06 -5.24
N VAL A 36 4.38 18.89 -4.17
CA VAL A 36 4.84 17.56 -3.75
C VAL A 36 3.76 16.83 -2.93
N LEU A 37 3.02 17.55 -2.05
CA LEU A 37 1.98 16.97 -1.20
C LEU A 37 0.88 16.14 -1.91
N PRO A 38 0.27 16.59 -3.03
CA PRO A 38 -0.78 15.81 -3.68
C PRO A 38 -0.31 14.46 -4.22
N SER A 39 0.98 14.33 -4.59
CA SER A 39 1.53 13.10 -5.15
C SER A 39 1.77 12.01 -4.09
N TYR A 40 2.08 12.38 -2.84
CA TYR A 40 2.37 11.40 -1.79
C TYR A 40 1.19 10.49 -1.45
N GLY A 41 -0.04 11.03 -1.51
CA GLY A 41 -1.25 10.24 -1.28
C GLY A 41 -1.43 9.12 -2.31
N ASP A 42 -0.90 9.31 -3.54
CA ASP A 42 -0.99 8.30 -4.58
C ASP A 42 -0.09 7.09 -4.34
N TYR A 43 1.06 7.32 -3.72
CA TYR A 43 1.95 6.24 -3.31
C TYR A 43 1.41 5.45 -2.13
N LEU A 44 0.83 6.13 -1.13
CA LEU A 44 0.31 5.47 0.06
C LEU A 44 -0.84 4.51 -0.27
N HIS A 45 -1.85 4.95 -1.01
CA HIS A 45 -2.99 4.08 -1.30
C HIS A 45 -2.61 2.89 -2.21
N ARG A 46 -1.65 3.08 -3.14
CA ARG A 46 -1.11 1.98 -3.97
C ARG A 46 -0.34 0.97 -3.14
N SER A 47 0.46 1.44 -2.19
CA SER A 47 1.21 0.54 -1.29
C SER A 47 0.26 -0.29 -0.40
N GLN A 48 -0.79 0.31 0.14
CA GLN A 48 -1.81 -0.38 0.95
C GLN A 48 -2.57 -1.42 0.12
N MET A 49 -2.93 -1.10 -1.13
CA MET A 49 -3.56 -2.04 -2.05
C MET A 49 -2.62 -3.19 -2.46
N SER A 50 -1.33 -2.91 -2.58
CA SER A 50 -0.32 -3.93 -2.93
C SER A 50 -0.17 -4.97 -1.83
N GLU A 51 -0.37 -4.62 -0.55
CA GLU A 51 -0.44 -5.60 0.54
C GLU A 51 -1.62 -6.57 0.34
N ALA A 52 -2.81 -6.06 0.03
CA ALA A 52 -3.99 -6.89 -0.20
C ALA A 52 -3.78 -7.85 -1.39
N VAL A 53 -3.17 -7.37 -2.47
CA VAL A 53 -2.80 -8.20 -3.63
C VAL A 53 -1.74 -9.24 -3.26
N ALA A 54 -0.75 -8.89 -2.43
CA ALA A 54 0.27 -9.83 -1.97
C ALA A 54 -0.33 -10.94 -1.09
N LEU A 55 -1.28 -10.61 -0.21
CA LEU A 55 -2.01 -11.61 0.59
C LEU A 55 -2.83 -12.55 -0.29
N LEU A 56 -3.49 -12.04 -1.32
CA LEU A 56 -4.16 -12.88 -2.32
C LEU A 56 -3.14 -13.75 -3.08
N GLY A 57 -2.02 -13.18 -3.52
CA GLY A 57 -0.95 -13.93 -4.18
C GLY A 57 -0.45 -15.11 -3.35
N ALA A 58 -0.24 -14.90 -2.05
CA ALA A 58 0.14 -15.94 -1.10
C ALA A 58 -0.93 -17.02 -0.92
N ALA A 59 -2.21 -16.69 -1.13
CA ALA A 59 -3.31 -17.63 -1.02
C ALA A 59 -3.39 -18.64 -2.19
N ARG A 60 -2.75 -18.37 -3.34
CA ARG A 60 -2.86 -19.24 -4.53
C ARG A 60 -2.41 -20.67 -4.24
N ALA A 61 -1.15 -20.85 -3.84
CA ALA A 61 -0.56 -22.16 -3.57
C ALA A 61 -1.38 -23.03 -2.59
N PRO A 62 -1.69 -22.57 -1.36
CA PRO A 62 -2.40 -23.41 -0.39
C PRO A 62 -3.83 -23.75 -0.83
N PHE A 63 -4.51 -22.85 -1.56
CA PHE A 63 -5.81 -23.17 -2.16
C PHE A 63 -5.69 -24.21 -3.28
N THR A 64 -4.69 -24.09 -4.16
CA THR A 64 -4.44 -25.09 -5.21
C THR A 64 -4.11 -26.47 -4.64
N GLU A 65 -3.33 -26.53 -3.57
CA GLU A 65 -3.00 -27.77 -2.88
C GLU A 65 -4.23 -28.39 -2.20
N TYR A 66 -5.02 -27.57 -1.50
CA TYR A 66 -6.27 -28.01 -0.90
C TYR A 66 -7.21 -28.62 -1.94
N ARG A 67 -7.34 -27.94 -3.09
CA ARG A 67 -8.14 -28.38 -4.23
C ARG A 67 -7.61 -29.68 -4.83
N ALA A 68 -6.30 -29.82 -5.00
CA ALA A 68 -5.67 -31.03 -5.51
C ALA A 68 -5.91 -32.23 -4.60
N ALA A 69 -5.80 -32.04 -3.28
CA ALA A 69 -5.96 -33.10 -2.28
C ALA A 69 -7.42 -33.54 -2.07
N ARG A 70 -8.36 -32.58 -2.00
CA ARG A 70 -9.75 -32.86 -1.58
C ARG A 70 -10.77 -32.86 -2.71
N LYS A 71 -10.37 -32.49 -3.93
CA LYS A 71 -11.26 -32.34 -5.10
C LYS A 71 -12.45 -31.40 -4.85
N LYS A 72 -12.38 -30.54 -3.83
CA LYS A 72 -13.33 -29.45 -3.50
C LYS A 72 -12.58 -28.24 -2.94
N TRP A 73 -13.13 -27.06 -3.11
CA TRP A 73 -12.64 -25.85 -2.45
C TRP A 73 -12.97 -25.89 -0.94
N PRO A 74 -12.22 -25.16 -0.10
CA PRO A 74 -12.60 -25.02 1.31
C PRO A 74 -13.90 -24.20 1.44
N GLU A 75 -14.61 -24.36 2.56
CA GLU A 75 -15.83 -23.59 2.85
C GLU A 75 -15.49 -22.16 3.32
N SER A 76 -14.30 -21.95 3.86
CA SER A 76 -13.80 -20.64 4.29
C SER A 76 -12.28 -20.54 4.09
N ALA A 77 -11.76 -19.31 4.04
CA ALA A 77 -10.33 -19.09 3.81
C ALA A 77 -9.45 -19.35 5.05
N GLY A 78 -10.01 -19.22 6.26
CA GLY A 78 -9.27 -19.34 7.53
C GLY A 78 -8.51 -20.66 7.69
N PRO A 79 -9.14 -21.83 7.49
CA PRO A 79 -8.47 -23.13 7.62
C PRO A 79 -7.32 -23.37 6.64
N VAL A 80 -7.27 -22.62 5.53
CA VAL A 80 -6.24 -22.77 4.49
C VAL A 80 -5.11 -21.75 4.66
N LEU A 81 -5.44 -20.52 5.09
CA LEU A 81 -4.47 -19.43 5.21
C LEU A 81 -3.91 -19.24 6.63
N GLY A 82 -4.60 -19.73 7.65
CA GLY A 82 -4.28 -19.47 9.07
C GLY A 82 -4.61 -18.04 9.50
N SER A 83 -4.08 -17.03 8.79
CA SER A 83 -4.47 -15.62 8.92
C SER A 83 -5.05 -15.11 7.61
N THR A 84 -6.22 -14.47 7.69
CA THR A 84 -6.87 -13.80 6.55
C THR A 84 -6.69 -12.29 6.58
N SER A 85 -5.93 -11.75 7.54
CA SER A 85 -5.78 -10.30 7.72
C SER A 85 -4.32 -9.87 7.70
N GLY A 86 -4.11 -8.59 7.38
CA GLY A 86 -2.80 -7.94 7.39
C GLY A 86 -2.85 -6.61 8.13
N ARG A 87 -1.84 -5.77 7.87
CA ARG A 87 -1.74 -4.42 8.43
C ARG A 87 -2.85 -3.54 7.89
N TYR A 88 -2.99 -3.42 6.58
CA TYR A 88 -4.02 -2.60 5.92
C TYR A 88 -5.20 -3.41 5.41
N THR A 89 -5.05 -4.73 5.23
CA THR A 89 -6.12 -5.64 4.83
C THR A 89 -6.90 -6.14 6.05
N GLN A 90 -8.21 -5.96 6.03
CA GLN A 90 -9.10 -6.42 7.09
C GLN A 90 -9.33 -7.93 7.02
N SER A 91 -9.62 -8.45 5.82
CA SER A 91 -9.91 -9.86 5.63
C SER A 91 -9.74 -10.30 4.18
N VAL A 92 -9.35 -11.56 4.01
CA VAL A 92 -9.44 -12.34 2.78
C VAL A 92 -10.53 -13.39 2.97
N ALA A 93 -11.54 -13.38 2.10
CA ALA A 93 -12.68 -14.28 2.18
C ALA A 93 -12.96 -14.92 0.82
N ILE A 94 -13.59 -16.10 0.84
CA ILE A 94 -14.13 -16.73 -0.36
C ILE A 94 -15.48 -16.07 -0.64
N THR A 95 -15.60 -15.39 -1.78
CA THR A 95 -16.84 -14.72 -2.19
C THR A 95 -17.67 -15.58 -3.14
N SER A 96 -17.04 -16.53 -3.83
CA SER A 96 -17.72 -17.48 -4.71
C SER A 96 -16.98 -18.82 -4.74
N GLY A 97 -17.73 -19.91 -4.93
CA GLY A 97 -17.17 -21.26 -5.11
C GLY A 97 -16.81 -22.01 -3.81
N ALA A 98 -17.16 -21.48 -2.65
CA ALA A 98 -16.93 -22.13 -1.35
C ALA A 98 -17.54 -23.54 -1.31
N GLY A 99 -16.75 -24.53 -0.88
CA GLY A 99 -17.17 -25.95 -0.84
C GLY A 99 -17.41 -26.61 -2.20
N GLY A 100 -17.36 -25.85 -3.30
CA GLY A 100 -17.71 -26.30 -4.64
C GLY A 100 -16.56 -26.96 -5.40
N THR A 101 -16.86 -27.37 -6.63
CA THR A 101 -15.90 -28.02 -7.54
C THR A 101 -15.58 -27.21 -8.80
N GLY A 102 -16.22 -26.06 -8.99
CA GLY A 102 -16.03 -25.21 -10.16
C GLY A 102 -14.99 -24.11 -9.92
N ALA A 103 -15.31 -22.91 -10.42
CA ALA A 103 -14.51 -21.72 -10.18
C ALA A 103 -14.52 -21.31 -8.70
N ILE A 104 -13.48 -20.59 -8.27
CA ILE A 104 -13.38 -19.97 -6.95
C ILE A 104 -13.03 -18.48 -7.10
N GLU A 105 -13.58 -17.66 -6.22
CA GLU A 105 -13.20 -16.26 -6.07
C GLU A 105 -12.85 -15.94 -4.61
N LEU A 106 -11.71 -15.29 -4.44
CA LEU A 106 -11.20 -14.74 -3.19
C LEU A 106 -11.23 -13.22 -3.27
N THR A 107 -11.74 -12.58 -2.23
CA THR A 107 -11.76 -11.12 -2.12
C THR A 107 -10.99 -10.70 -0.89
N ALA A 108 -10.04 -9.78 -1.08
CA ALA A 108 -9.35 -9.08 -0.02
C ALA A 108 -9.95 -7.68 0.15
N THR A 109 -10.38 -7.36 1.36
CA THR A 109 -10.99 -6.06 1.70
C THR A 109 -10.05 -5.29 2.63
N LEU A 110 -9.79 -4.03 2.31
CA LEU A 110 -9.02 -3.15 3.18
C LEU A 110 -9.82 -2.72 4.41
N ARG A 111 -9.12 -2.36 5.47
CA ARG A 111 -9.71 -1.76 6.67
C ARG A 111 -10.43 -0.45 6.34
N THR A 112 -11.30 0.00 7.22
CA THR A 112 -11.98 1.31 7.10
C THR A 112 -11.22 2.42 7.83
N GLU A 113 -10.35 2.05 8.76
CA GLU A 113 -9.55 2.96 9.59
C GLU A 113 -8.05 2.65 9.45
N GLY A 114 -7.20 3.65 9.66
CA GLY A 114 -5.73 3.50 9.54
C GLY A 114 -5.23 3.30 8.10
N VAL A 115 -6.10 3.53 7.11
CA VAL A 115 -5.79 3.45 5.67
C VAL A 115 -6.21 4.75 4.97
N ASP A 116 -5.71 4.96 3.76
CA ASP A 116 -6.06 6.12 2.96
C ASP A 116 -7.56 6.09 2.58
N ARG A 117 -8.23 7.24 2.70
CA ARG A 117 -9.69 7.36 2.49
C ARG A 117 -10.16 6.92 1.11
N ARG A 118 -9.29 6.96 0.09
CA ARG A 118 -9.63 6.56 -1.29
C ARG A 118 -9.74 5.05 -1.43
N VAL A 119 -9.08 4.29 -0.54
CA VAL A 119 -9.01 2.83 -0.55
C VAL A 119 -9.60 2.17 0.70
N ALA A 120 -10.03 2.95 1.68
CA ALA A 120 -10.72 2.49 2.87
C ALA A 120 -11.97 1.66 2.52
N GLY A 121 -12.04 0.43 3.06
CA GLY A 121 -13.12 -0.53 2.79
C GLY A 121 -13.20 -1.02 1.34
N LYS A 122 -12.24 -0.65 0.49
CA LYS A 122 -12.20 -1.11 -0.91
C LYS A 122 -11.61 -2.50 -1.01
N SER A 123 -11.92 -3.19 -2.09
CA SER A 123 -11.54 -4.59 -2.27
C SER A 123 -10.87 -4.88 -3.61
N VAL A 124 -10.05 -5.92 -3.60
CA VAL A 124 -9.45 -6.53 -4.78
C VAL A 124 -9.81 -8.01 -4.78
N ARG A 125 -10.05 -8.57 -5.96
CA ARG A 125 -10.49 -9.95 -6.14
C ARG A 125 -9.48 -10.75 -6.93
N MET A 126 -9.43 -12.04 -6.62
CA MET A 126 -8.61 -13.00 -7.32
C MET A 126 -9.39 -14.29 -7.48
N PHE A 127 -9.43 -14.83 -8.70
CA PHE A 127 -10.23 -16.00 -9.01
C PHE A 127 -9.47 -16.98 -9.89
N SER A 128 -9.99 -18.19 -9.91
CA SER A 128 -9.55 -19.25 -10.81
C SER A 128 -10.77 -20.00 -11.32
N THR A 129 -10.84 -20.23 -12.62
CA THR A 129 -11.93 -20.96 -13.29
C THR A 129 -11.54 -22.39 -13.67
N ASP A 130 -10.26 -22.73 -13.59
CA ASP A 130 -9.67 -23.99 -14.08
C ASP A 130 -9.13 -24.87 -12.95
N SER A 131 -9.82 -24.86 -11.81
CA SER A 131 -9.45 -25.59 -10.60
C SER A 131 -8.07 -25.20 -10.04
N GLY A 132 -7.68 -23.93 -10.18
CA GLY A 132 -6.49 -23.38 -9.56
C GLY A 132 -5.23 -23.40 -10.42
N LYS A 133 -5.31 -23.76 -11.70
CA LYS A 133 -4.12 -23.79 -12.57
C LYS A 133 -3.74 -22.38 -13.01
N THR A 134 -4.73 -21.55 -13.34
CA THR A 134 -4.56 -20.14 -13.64
C THR A 134 -5.30 -19.31 -12.58
N TRP A 135 -4.64 -18.22 -12.18
CA TRP A 135 -5.19 -17.26 -11.27
C TRP A 135 -5.18 -15.90 -11.93
N SER A 136 -6.34 -15.26 -11.95
CA SER A 136 -6.51 -13.91 -12.47
C SER A 136 -6.86 -12.97 -11.33
N CYS A 137 -6.29 -11.78 -11.37
CA CYS A 137 -6.61 -10.71 -10.43
C CYS A 137 -7.46 -9.66 -11.16
N ARG A 138 -8.45 -9.11 -10.47
CA ARG A 138 -9.28 -8.03 -10.99
C ARG A 138 -9.59 -7.01 -9.90
N ALA A 139 -9.93 -5.81 -10.34
CA ALA A 139 -10.48 -4.82 -9.43
C ALA A 139 -11.78 -5.37 -8.82
N GLY A 140 -11.88 -5.30 -7.50
CA GLY A 140 -13.14 -5.47 -6.79
C GLY A 140 -13.86 -4.12 -6.80
N THR A 141 -13.86 -3.43 -5.66
CA THR A 141 -14.33 -2.03 -5.57
C THR A 141 -13.20 -1.00 -5.55
N ALA A 142 -11.94 -1.47 -5.55
CA ALA A 142 -10.76 -0.60 -5.57
C ALA A 142 -10.64 0.17 -6.89
N PRO A 143 -10.18 1.44 -6.83
CA PRO A 143 -9.96 2.21 -8.05
C PRO A 143 -8.77 1.64 -8.83
N GLN A 144 -8.90 1.59 -10.16
CA GLN A 144 -7.93 0.96 -11.06
C GLN A 144 -6.51 1.53 -10.90
N ASN A 145 -6.39 2.83 -10.68
CA ASN A 145 -5.12 3.51 -10.49
C ASN A 145 -4.42 3.16 -9.16
N ALA A 146 -5.12 2.56 -8.19
CA ALA A 146 -4.56 2.11 -6.92
C ALA A 146 -3.99 0.68 -6.99
N LEU A 147 -4.32 -0.08 -8.03
CA LEU A 147 -3.94 -1.48 -8.17
C LEU A 147 -2.68 -1.66 -9.03
N PRO A 148 -1.92 -2.75 -8.85
CA PRO A 148 -0.93 -3.21 -9.83
C PRO A 148 -1.58 -3.53 -11.17
N LEU A 149 -0.82 -3.43 -12.27
CA LEU A 149 -1.33 -3.64 -13.63
C LEU A 149 -2.03 -5.00 -13.82
N ASP A 150 -1.51 -6.05 -13.19
CA ASP A 150 -2.06 -7.41 -13.28
C ASP A 150 -3.47 -7.55 -12.68
N CYS A 151 -3.89 -6.60 -11.83
CA CYS A 151 -5.20 -6.58 -11.20
C CYS A 151 -6.15 -5.55 -11.85
N ARG A 152 -5.72 -4.85 -12.91
CA ARG A 152 -6.54 -3.79 -13.52
C ARG A 152 -7.50 -4.23 -14.60
N ALA A 153 -7.43 -5.49 -15.03
CA ALA A 153 -8.35 -6.02 -16.03
C ALA A 153 -9.77 -6.18 -15.46
N ASP A 154 -10.78 -6.02 -16.32
CA ASP A 154 -12.21 -6.20 -16.01
C ASP A 154 -12.71 -7.64 -16.23
#